data_AF-A0A3C1CJ19-F1
#
_entry.id   AF-A0A3C1CJ19-F1
#
_cell.length_a   1.000
_cell.length_b   1.000
_cell.length_c   1.000
_cell.angle_alpha   90.00
_cell.angle_beta   90.00
_cell.angle_gamma   90.00
#
_symmetry.space_group_name_H-M   'P 1'
#
loop_
_entity.id
_entity.type
_entity.pdbx_description
1 polymer ?
#
loop_
_entity_poly.entity_id
_entity_poly.type
_entity_poly.pdbx_seq_one_letter_code
_entity_poly.pdbx_strand_id
1 'polypeptide(L)'
;MIQGGERQEQTTIFCDKQLRKRWWPLPLGEQWVLQYPGLFDFDDLRQAVNQPEKHFCEWYAAIHIFQRDGSISMVEKCAYQNNPVKYERYINLLSQETRDKLDSILAEWHGVQLPDLMVIASDHKTVSFAEVKGPGDRLHHGQPESHEAIKKLGFRVEYIEVAFKDLLRERDAWRMPSPRTRKVPGSDNAVQP
;
A
#
# COMPACT_ATOMS: atom_id res chain seq x y z
N MET A 1 -5.98 34.57 -9.48
CA MET A 1 -5.20 33.76 -8.52
C MET A 1 -5.55 32.31 -8.79
N ILE A 2 -4.61 31.53 -9.32
CA ILE A 2 -4.82 30.10 -9.59
C ILE A 2 -4.56 29.39 -8.26
N GLN A 3 -5.60 28.79 -7.67
CA GLN A 3 -5.43 27.82 -6.59
C GLN A 3 -4.66 26.64 -7.16
N GLY A 4 -3.37 26.55 -6.84
CA GLY A 4 -2.58 25.35 -7.08
C GLY A 4 -3.10 24.27 -6.14
N GLY A 5 -4.04 23.46 -6.63
CA GLY A 5 -4.41 22.23 -5.93
C GLY A 5 -3.17 21.37 -5.87
N GLU A 6 -2.61 21.18 -4.67
CA GLU A 6 -1.58 20.18 -4.43
C GLU A 6 -2.14 18.85 -4.92
N ARG A 7 -1.51 18.32 -5.96
CA ARG A 7 -1.87 17.03 -6.52
C ARG A 7 -1.59 16.01 -5.41
N GLN A 8 -2.64 15.40 -4.88
CA GLN A 8 -2.53 14.30 -3.93
C GLN A 8 -1.51 13.29 -4.48
N GLU A 9 -0.43 13.05 -3.74
CA GLU A 9 0.60 12.13 -4.17
C GLU A 9 0.04 10.72 -4.16
N GLN A 10 -0.24 10.21 -5.36
CA GLN A 10 -0.87 8.93 -5.57
C GLN A 10 0.07 8.01 -6.35
N THR A 11 0.32 6.83 -5.79
CA THR A 11 1.17 5.80 -6.38
C THR A 11 0.35 4.53 -6.57
N THR A 12 0.37 3.95 -7.78
CA THR A 12 -0.20 2.62 -8.01
C THR A 12 0.93 1.61 -8.13
N ILE A 13 0.93 0.59 -7.25
CA ILE A 13 1.87 -0.51 -7.30
C ILE A 13 1.15 -1.78 -7.75
N PHE A 14 1.71 -2.46 -8.73
CA PHE A 14 1.13 -3.68 -9.27
C PHE A 14 1.63 -4.90 -8.51
N CYS A 15 0.73 -5.79 -8.12
CA CYS A 15 1.05 -7.05 -7.45
C CYS A 15 0.46 -8.22 -8.23
N ASP A 16 1.23 -9.30 -8.39
CA ASP A 16 0.65 -10.56 -8.87
C ASP A 16 -0.36 -11.07 -7.84
N LYS A 17 -1.61 -11.25 -8.25
CA LYS A 17 -2.67 -11.78 -7.37
C LYS A 17 -2.35 -13.18 -6.82
N GLN A 18 -1.49 -13.95 -7.51
CA GLN A 18 -1.06 -15.26 -7.04
C GLN A 18 -0.17 -15.16 -5.81
N LEU A 19 0.53 -14.03 -5.62
CA LEU A 19 1.41 -13.82 -4.47
C LEU A 19 0.60 -13.88 -3.16
N ARG A 20 -0.45 -13.06 -3.06
CA ARG A 20 -1.41 -13.12 -1.95
C ARG A 20 -2.14 -14.45 -1.89
N LYS A 21 -2.67 -14.93 -3.03
CA LYS A 21 -3.58 -16.09 -3.02
C LYS A 21 -2.90 -17.40 -2.63
N ARG A 22 -1.63 -17.60 -3.00
CA ARG A 22 -0.94 -18.89 -2.84
C ARG A 22 0.07 -18.91 -1.71
N TRP A 23 0.69 -17.78 -1.42
CA TRP A 23 1.88 -17.74 -0.58
C TRP A 23 1.70 -16.93 0.71
N TRP A 24 0.63 -16.13 0.82
CA TRP A 24 0.35 -15.35 2.02
C TRP A 24 -0.66 -16.05 2.96
N PRO A 25 -0.49 -15.97 4.29
CA PRO A 25 0.61 -15.33 5.01
C PRO A 25 1.88 -16.19 5.06
N LEU A 26 1.76 -17.51 4.97
CA LEU A 26 2.89 -18.44 4.95
C LEU A 26 2.96 -19.19 3.62
N PRO A 27 4.16 -19.38 3.04
CA PRO A 27 5.49 -19.07 3.59
C PRO A 27 6.00 -17.64 3.33
N LEU A 28 5.22 -16.79 2.64
CA LEU A 28 5.71 -15.50 2.14
C LEU A 28 6.08 -14.51 3.24
N GLY A 29 5.26 -14.40 4.28
CA GLY A 29 5.50 -13.51 5.43
C GLY A 29 6.77 -13.88 6.18
N GLU A 30 7.04 -15.17 6.41
CA GLU A 30 8.31 -15.63 6.98
C GLU A 30 9.50 -15.19 6.12
N GLN A 31 9.39 -15.40 4.81
CA GLN A 31 10.43 -14.96 3.88
C GLN A 31 10.64 -13.45 3.95
N TRP A 32 9.57 -12.66 4.01
CA TRP A 32 9.66 -11.20 4.09
C TRP A 32 10.26 -10.70 5.41
N VAL A 33 9.93 -11.32 6.55
CA VAL A 33 10.58 -10.98 7.83
C VAL A 33 12.09 -11.25 7.78
N LEU A 34 12.50 -12.37 7.18
CA LEU A 34 13.92 -12.70 7.03
C LEU A 34 14.65 -11.78 6.04
N GLN A 35 13.98 -11.38 4.95
CA GLN A 35 14.57 -10.51 3.93
C GLN A 35 14.60 -9.03 4.32
N TYR A 36 13.63 -8.58 5.11
CA TYR A 36 13.45 -7.17 5.47
C TYR A 36 13.32 -6.99 7.00
N PRO A 37 14.33 -7.38 7.80
CA PRO A 37 14.26 -7.33 9.26
C PRO A 37 14.18 -5.91 9.84
N GLY A 38 14.40 -4.87 9.02
CA GLY A 38 14.19 -3.48 9.39
C GLY A 38 12.74 -2.99 9.22
N LEU A 39 11.95 -3.68 8.40
CA LEU A 39 10.55 -3.36 8.10
C LEU A 39 9.56 -4.19 8.93
N PHE A 40 9.87 -5.46 9.14
CA PHE A 40 8.98 -6.41 9.81
C PHE A 40 9.68 -7.09 10.98
N ASP A 41 8.92 -7.33 12.04
CA ASP A 41 9.35 -8.15 13.17
C ASP A 41 8.50 -9.44 13.29
N PHE A 42 8.83 -10.26 14.29
CA PHE A 42 8.11 -11.51 14.54
C PHE A 42 6.68 -11.28 15.06
N ASP A 43 6.39 -10.13 15.66
CA ASP A 43 5.02 -9.81 16.08
C ASP A 43 4.16 -9.45 14.88
N ASP A 44 4.71 -8.72 13.91
CA ASP A 44 4.05 -8.46 12.62
C ASP A 44 3.68 -9.78 11.95
N LEU A 45 4.63 -10.72 11.87
CA LEU A 45 4.37 -12.04 11.29
C LEU A 45 3.25 -12.76 12.04
N ARG A 46 3.28 -12.73 13.37
CA ARG A 46 2.23 -13.32 14.21
C ARG A 46 0.87 -12.70 13.89
N GLN A 47 0.79 -11.38 13.72
CA GLN A 47 -0.45 -10.68 13.38
C GLN A 47 -0.92 -10.99 11.96
N ALA A 48 -0.02 -10.97 10.97
CA ALA A 48 -0.29 -11.38 9.60
C ALA A 48 -0.82 -12.82 9.49
N VAL A 49 -0.30 -13.75 10.30
CA VAL A 49 -0.80 -15.13 10.35
C VAL A 49 -2.19 -15.20 10.98
N ASN A 50 -2.46 -14.40 12.02
CA ASN A 50 -3.75 -14.38 12.70
C ASN A 50 -4.85 -13.64 11.91
N GLN A 51 -4.48 -12.65 11.09
CA GLN A 51 -5.38 -11.79 10.32
C GLN A 51 -4.90 -11.66 8.86
N PRO A 52 -4.81 -12.78 8.12
CA PRO A 52 -4.18 -12.82 6.79
C PRO A 52 -4.87 -11.96 5.74
N GLU A 53 -6.14 -11.62 5.94
CA GLU A 53 -6.91 -10.78 5.04
C GLU A 53 -6.53 -9.29 5.10
N LYS A 54 -5.89 -8.83 6.19
CA LYS A 54 -5.71 -7.39 6.45
C LYS A 54 -4.34 -6.86 6.02
N HIS A 55 -3.27 -7.58 6.34
CA HIS A 55 -1.93 -6.99 6.33
C HIS A 55 -1.15 -7.13 5.01
N PHE A 56 -1.64 -7.93 4.05
CA PHE A 56 -0.89 -8.21 2.83
C PHE A 56 -0.51 -6.93 2.06
N CYS A 57 -1.48 -6.04 1.83
CA CYS A 57 -1.24 -4.83 1.02
C CYS A 57 -0.29 -3.86 1.73
N GLU A 58 -0.43 -3.70 3.05
CA GLU A 58 0.45 -2.87 3.87
C GLU A 58 1.91 -3.37 3.79
N TRP A 59 2.13 -4.68 3.97
CA TRP A 59 3.46 -5.28 3.86
C TRP A 59 4.04 -5.13 2.45
N TYR A 60 3.24 -5.38 1.42
CA TYR A 60 3.68 -5.23 0.04
C TYR A 60 4.05 -3.77 -0.28
N ALA A 61 3.27 -2.81 0.21
CA ALA A 61 3.56 -1.39 0.06
C ALA A 61 4.82 -0.97 0.83
N ALA A 62 5.00 -1.44 2.07
CA ALA A 62 6.20 -1.18 2.87
C ALA A 62 7.48 -1.66 2.17
N ILE A 63 7.46 -2.88 1.61
CA ILE A 63 8.58 -3.41 0.81
C ILE A 63 8.82 -2.54 -0.42
N HIS A 64 7.77 -2.10 -1.12
CA HIS A 64 7.91 -1.28 -2.31
C HIS A 64 8.51 0.10 -1.99
N ILE A 65 8.07 0.75 -0.91
CA ILE A 65 8.65 2.00 -0.42
C ILE A 65 10.14 1.82 -0.14
N PHE A 66 10.50 0.77 0.61
CA PHE A 66 11.90 0.47 0.91
C PHE A 66 12.75 0.23 -0.35
N GLN A 67 12.24 -0.54 -1.31
CA GLN A 67 12.93 -0.78 -2.57
C GLN A 67 13.05 0.49 -3.45
N ARG A 68 12.09 1.41 -3.34
CA ARG A 68 12.05 2.66 -4.12
C ARG A 68 13.13 3.64 -3.67
N ASP A 69 13.25 3.88 -2.37
CA ASP A 69 14.06 5.00 -1.85
C ASP A 69 14.79 4.69 -0.52
N GLY A 70 14.74 3.45 -0.05
CA GLY A 70 15.36 3.01 1.19
C GLY A 70 14.60 3.42 2.45
N SER A 71 13.41 4.03 2.33
CA SER A 71 12.63 4.42 3.50
C SER A 71 12.09 3.21 4.25
N ILE A 72 12.04 3.33 5.58
CA ILE A 72 11.53 2.30 6.48
C ILE A 72 10.09 2.63 6.83
N SER A 73 9.17 1.73 6.51
CA SER A 73 7.76 1.86 6.90
C SER A 73 7.49 1.00 8.12
N MET A 74 6.93 1.61 9.17
CA MET A 74 6.38 0.87 10.29
C MET A 74 4.98 0.41 9.91
N VAL A 75 4.82 -0.89 9.67
CA VAL A 75 3.50 -1.49 9.46
C VAL A 75 2.76 -1.54 10.80
N GLU A 76 1.44 -1.49 10.75
CA GLU A 76 0.56 -1.55 11.91
C GLU A 76 0.62 -0.32 12.83
N LYS A 77 -0.09 -0.47 13.95
CA LYS A 77 -0.41 0.49 15.00
C LYS A 77 0.80 1.01 15.79
N CYS A 78 1.69 1.74 15.13
CA CYS A 78 2.92 2.27 15.73
C CYS A 78 2.70 3.20 16.95
N ALA A 79 1.54 3.86 17.05
CA ALA A 79 1.22 4.74 18.18
C ALA A 79 0.78 3.99 19.46
N TYR A 80 0.63 2.67 19.42
CA TYR A 80 0.11 1.89 20.54
C TYR A 80 1.23 1.20 21.35
N GLN A 81 1.15 1.31 22.68
CA GLN A 81 2.16 0.81 23.61
C GLN A 81 2.32 -0.71 23.63
N ASN A 82 1.38 -1.45 23.05
CA ASN A 82 1.43 -2.92 22.98
C ASN A 82 2.45 -3.43 21.95
N ASN A 83 2.98 -2.58 21.08
CA ASN A 83 4.17 -2.87 20.27
C ASN A 83 5.34 -1.99 20.74
N PRO A 84 6.13 -2.43 21.74
CA PRO A 84 7.09 -1.56 22.42
C PRO A 84 8.20 -1.05 21.49
N VAL A 85 8.65 -1.85 20.52
CA VAL A 85 9.72 -1.47 19.58
C VAL A 85 9.24 -0.36 18.64
N LYS A 86 8.03 -0.48 18.09
CA LYS A 86 7.46 0.55 17.20
C LYS A 86 7.04 1.79 17.96
N TYR A 87 6.47 1.60 19.16
CA TYR A 87 6.12 2.71 20.04
C TYR A 87 7.35 3.52 20.45
N GLU A 88 8.47 2.86 20.77
CA GLU A 88 9.74 3.53 21.07
C GLU A 88 10.23 4.38 19.88
N ARG A 89 10.17 3.85 18.66
CA ARG A 89 10.51 4.62 17.45
C ARG A 89 9.57 5.81 17.27
N TYR A 90 8.27 5.61 17.44
CA TYR A 90 7.26 6.66 17.34
C TYR A 90 7.55 7.81 18.32
N ILE A 91 7.83 7.50 19.60
CA ILE A 91 8.08 8.54 20.60
C ILE A 91 9.44 9.24 20.44
N ASN A 92 10.42 8.57 19.82
CA ASN A 92 11.75 9.13 19.58
C ASN A 92 11.80 10.01 18.33
N LEU A 93 10.95 9.73 17.33
CA LEU A 93 10.93 10.48 16.06
C LEU A 93 10.01 11.69 16.08
N LEU A 94 8.94 11.65 16.85
CA LEU A 94 8.01 12.77 17.00
C LEU A 94 8.23 13.44 18.35
N SER A 95 7.98 14.75 18.45
CA SER A 95 7.94 15.42 19.76
C SER A 95 6.62 15.09 20.47
N GLN A 96 6.57 15.28 21.80
CA GLN A 96 5.30 15.12 22.54
C GLN A 96 4.21 16.05 21.99
N GLU A 97 4.56 17.32 21.71
CA GLU A 97 3.62 18.28 21.13
C GLU A 97 3.04 17.80 19.79
N THR A 98 3.88 17.22 18.92
CA THR A 98 3.42 16.67 17.65
C THR A 98 2.50 15.46 17.85
N ARG A 99 2.82 14.57 18.79
CA ARG A 99 1.97 13.42 19.13
C ARG A 99 0.61 13.87 19.67
N ASP A 100 0.58 14.85 20.57
CA ASP A 100 -0.66 15.38 21.14
C ASP A 100 -1.56 16.01 20.06
N LYS A 101 -0.96 16.69 19.07
CA LYS A 101 -1.68 17.22 17.91
C LYS A 101 -2.24 16.11 17.02
N LEU A 102 -1.46 15.05 16.76
CA LEU A 102 -1.95 13.88 16.03
C LEU A 102 -3.12 13.23 16.77
N ASP A 103 -2.97 12.96 18.07
CA ASP A 103 -4.03 12.36 18.89
C ASP A 103 -5.32 13.22 18.90
N SER A 104 -5.17 14.55 18.92
CA SER A 104 -6.29 15.48 18.84
C SER A 104 -7.01 15.40 17.50
N ILE A 105 -6.28 15.31 16.38
CA ILE A 105 -6.86 15.10 15.04
C ILE A 105 -7.63 13.79 15.00
N LEU A 106 -7.05 12.70 15.50
CA LEU A 106 -7.71 11.39 15.50
C LEU A 106 -9.00 11.42 16.34
N ALA A 107 -8.99 12.09 17.49
CA ALA A 107 -10.16 12.24 18.35
C ALA A 107 -11.27 13.10 17.70
N GLU A 108 -10.91 14.17 16.98
CA GLU A 108 -11.84 15.05 16.27
C GLU A 108 -12.66 14.29 15.22
N TRP A 109 -12.01 13.39 14.49
CA TRP A 109 -12.62 12.60 13.41
C TRP A 109 -13.09 11.22 13.87
N HIS A 110 -13.72 11.15 15.05
CA HIS A 110 -14.35 9.94 15.61
C HIS A 110 -13.41 8.75 15.90
N GLY A 111 -12.17 9.01 16.27
CA GLY A 111 -11.21 7.95 16.61
C GLY A 111 -10.72 7.18 15.38
N VAL A 112 -10.67 7.84 14.22
CA VAL A 112 -9.91 7.33 13.06
C VAL A 112 -8.47 7.06 13.46
N GLN A 113 -7.84 6.11 12.78
CA GLN A 113 -6.44 5.78 13.01
C GLN A 113 -5.55 6.70 12.18
N LEU A 114 -4.25 6.74 12.52
CA LEU A 114 -3.24 7.28 11.61
C LEU A 114 -3.30 6.53 10.27
N PRO A 115 -2.77 7.13 9.18
CA PRO A 115 -2.60 6.40 7.94
C PRO A 115 -1.80 5.13 8.15
N ASP A 116 -2.08 4.11 7.34
CA ASP A 116 -1.66 2.72 7.56
C ASP A 116 -0.16 2.54 7.86
N LEU A 117 0.69 3.37 7.24
CA LEU A 117 2.14 3.33 7.40
C LEU A 117 2.69 4.67 7.89
N MET A 118 3.49 4.64 8.96
CA MET A 118 4.43 5.71 9.26
C MET A 118 5.76 5.43 8.57
N VAL A 119 6.19 6.34 7.70
CA VAL A 119 7.35 6.18 6.83
C VAL A 119 8.49 7.08 7.29
N ILE A 120 9.64 6.48 7.56
CA ILE A 120 10.87 7.12 7.96
C ILE A 120 11.79 7.14 6.74
N ALA A 121 12.14 8.33 6.26
CA ALA A 121 13.06 8.47 5.13
C ALA A 121 14.43 7.86 5.44
N SER A 122 15.22 7.63 4.40
CA SER A 122 16.58 7.07 4.51
C SER A 122 17.57 7.96 5.28
N ASP A 123 17.21 9.21 5.60
CA ASP A 123 17.94 10.08 6.52
C ASP A 123 17.70 9.76 8.00
N HIS A 124 16.78 8.83 8.30
CA HIS A 124 16.33 8.39 9.62
C HIS A 124 15.75 9.50 10.50
N LYS A 125 15.33 10.64 9.92
CA LYS A 125 14.85 11.82 10.65
C LYS A 125 13.53 12.35 10.10
N THR A 126 13.37 12.29 8.77
CA THR A 126 12.18 12.79 8.11
C THR A 126 11.06 11.77 8.20
N VAL A 127 9.93 12.18 8.77
CA VAL A 127 8.72 11.35 8.91
C VAL A 127 7.67 11.81 7.91
N SER A 128 7.02 10.82 7.28
CA SER A 128 5.82 11.00 6.47
C SER A 128 4.86 9.84 6.74
N PHE A 129 3.70 9.87 6.09
CA PHE A 129 2.70 8.81 6.20
C PHE A 129 2.32 8.28 4.82
N ALA A 130 1.88 7.03 4.77
CA ALA A 130 1.25 6.46 3.60
C ALA A 130 -0.04 5.72 3.97
N GLU A 131 -1.11 6.02 3.24
CA GLU A 131 -2.36 5.27 3.29
C GLU A 131 -2.36 4.23 2.17
N VAL A 132 -2.62 2.97 2.49
CA VAL A 132 -2.56 1.84 1.57
C VAL A 132 -3.97 1.31 1.29
N LYS A 133 -4.29 1.14 0.00
CA LYS A 133 -5.57 0.55 -0.42
C LYS A 133 -5.34 -0.66 -1.30
N GLY A 134 -5.91 -1.79 -0.91
CA GLY A 134 -6.02 -2.98 -1.73
C GLY A 134 -7.23 -2.92 -2.68
N PRO A 135 -7.41 -3.97 -3.50
CA PRO A 135 -8.53 -4.02 -4.43
C PRO A 135 -9.88 -4.01 -3.71
N GLY A 136 -10.70 -3.00 -4.01
CA GLY A 136 -12.03 -2.84 -3.43
C GLY A 136 -12.07 -2.04 -2.13
N ASP A 137 -10.90 -1.71 -1.56
CA ASP A 137 -10.82 -0.87 -0.36
C ASP A 137 -11.20 0.56 -0.71
N ARG A 138 -11.84 1.24 0.24
CA ARG A 138 -12.21 2.65 0.15
C ARG A 138 -11.75 3.35 1.41
N LEU A 139 -11.57 4.67 1.32
CA LEU A 139 -11.40 5.47 2.52
C LEU A 139 -12.67 5.39 3.36
N HIS A 140 -12.50 5.11 4.64
CA HIS A 140 -13.56 5.17 5.63
C HIS A 140 -13.92 6.63 5.95
N HIS A 141 -15.12 6.83 6.50
CA HIS A 141 -15.57 8.16 6.90
C HIS A 141 -14.59 8.80 7.91
N GLY A 142 -14.21 10.06 7.68
CA GLY A 142 -13.26 10.79 8.54
C GLY A 142 -11.79 10.60 8.16
N GLN A 143 -11.41 9.57 7.39
CA GLN A 143 -10.01 9.42 6.94
C GLN A 143 -9.57 10.58 6.02
N PRO A 144 -10.33 10.98 4.99
CA PRO A 144 -9.93 12.11 4.15
C PRO A 144 -9.66 13.38 4.97
N GLU A 145 -10.56 13.72 5.89
CA GLU A 145 -10.47 14.91 6.72
C GLU A 145 -9.29 14.85 7.70
N SER A 146 -9.09 13.70 8.35
CA SER A 146 -7.93 13.45 9.21
C SER A 146 -6.62 13.55 8.45
N HIS A 147 -6.53 12.99 7.24
CA HIS A 147 -5.31 13.03 6.43
C HIS A 147 -4.99 14.46 5.99
N GLU A 148 -6.00 15.26 5.63
CA GLU A 148 -5.82 16.68 5.34
C GLU A 148 -5.37 17.48 6.57
N ALA A 149 -5.89 17.15 7.76
CA ALA A 149 -5.41 17.76 9.01
C ALA A 149 -3.95 17.38 9.32
N ILE A 150 -3.56 16.12 9.09
CA ILE A 150 -2.17 15.66 9.22
C ILE A 150 -1.25 16.40 8.23
N LYS A 151 -1.69 16.62 6.99
CA LYS A 151 -0.94 17.44 6.01
C LYS A 151 -0.75 18.87 6.49
N LYS A 152 -1.77 19.48 7.09
CA LYS A 152 -1.68 20.84 7.68
C LYS A 152 -0.70 20.94 8.85
N LEU A 153 -0.38 19.83 9.53
CA LEU A 153 0.71 19.76 10.51
C LEU A 153 2.11 19.75 9.88
N GLY A 154 2.20 19.66 8.54
CA GLY A 154 3.46 19.64 7.79
C GLY A 154 3.93 18.25 7.37
N PHE A 155 3.13 17.21 7.60
CA PHE A 155 3.48 15.86 7.15
C PHE A 155 3.07 15.62 5.69
N ARG A 156 3.90 14.91 4.95
CA ARG A 156 3.48 14.33 3.67
C ARG A 156 2.61 13.10 3.93
N VAL A 157 1.51 12.97 3.16
CA VAL A 157 0.65 11.77 3.16
C VAL A 157 0.53 11.26 1.72
N GLU A 158 1.15 10.12 1.44
CA GLU A 158 1.10 9.43 0.15
C GLU A 158 -0.08 8.42 0.11
N TYR A 159 -0.79 8.31 -1.00
CA TYR A 159 -1.84 7.31 -1.18
C TYR A 159 -1.35 6.22 -2.13
N ILE A 160 -1.28 5.00 -1.63
CA ILE A 160 -0.73 3.86 -2.37
C ILE A 160 -1.86 2.87 -2.69
N GLU A 161 -2.14 2.68 -3.96
CA GLU A 161 -3.05 1.64 -4.44
C GLU A 161 -2.27 0.39 -4.82
N VAL A 162 -2.60 -0.74 -4.20
CA VAL A 162 -2.08 -2.06 -4.57
C VAL A 162 -3.03 -2.71 -5.57
N ALA A 163 -2.72 -2.58 -6.86
CA ALA A 163 -3.52 -3.12 -7.94
C ALA A 163 -3.12 -4.57 -8.26
N PHE A 164 -4.03 -5.52 -8.03
CA PHE A 164 -3.79 -6.92 -8.33
C PHE A 164 -3.94 -7.22 -9.82
N LYS A 165 -2.89 -7.79 -10.40
CA LYS A 165 -2.83 -8.23 -11.79
C LYS A 165 -2.62 -9.73 -11.91
N ASP A 166 -3.06 -10.28 -13.03
CA ASP A 166 -2.73 -11.66 -13.42
C ASP A 166 -1.55 -11.61 -14.38
N LEU A 167 -0.36 -11.37 -13.83
CA LEU A 167 0.84 -11.10 -14.63
C LEU A 167 1.20 -12.29 -15.54
N LEU A 168 0.90 -13.52 -15.11
CA LEU A 168 1.08 -14.71 -15.95
C LEU A 168 0.15 -14.71 -17.16
N ARG A 169 -1.14 -14.43 -16.97
CA ARG A 169 -2.08 -14.31 -18.10
C ARG A 169 -1.73 -13.13 -19.01
N GLU A 170 -1.34 -11.99 -18.45
CA GLU A 170 -0.94 -10.81 -19.23
C GLU A 170 0.31 -11.09 -20.06
N ARG A 171 1.34 -11.73 -19.49
CA ARG A 171 2.54 -12.18 -20.21
C ARG A 171 2.19 -13.13 -21.36
N ASP A 172 1.33 -14.09 -21.10
CA ASP A 172 1.00 -15.14 -22.07
C ASP A 172 0.04 -14.62 -23.16
N ALA A 173 -0.73 -13.56 -22.91
CA ALA A 173 -1.58 -12.90 -23.91
C ALA A 173 -0.77 -12.35 -25.09
N TRP A 174 0.44 -11.83 -24.87
CA TRP A 174 1.34 -11.39 -25.95
C TRP A 174 1.92 -12.53 -26.78
N ARG A 175 1.88 -13.77 -26.26
CA ARG A 175 2.37 -14.98 -26.95
C ARG A 175 1.29 -15.69 -27.75
N MET A 176 0.02 -15.32 -27.56
CA MET A 176 -1.08 -15.88 -28.33
C MET A 176 -1.20 -15.18 -29.68
N PRO A 177 -1.27 -15.93 -30.80
CA PRO A 177 -1.58 -15.33 -32.09
C PRO A 177 -2.91 -14.62 -32.00
N SER A 178 -2.95 -13.35 -32.43
CA SER A 178 -4.19 -12.59 -32.57
C SER A 178 -5.23 -13.46 -33.29
N PRO A 179 -6.50 -13.55 -32.82
CA PRO A 179 -7.49 -14.37 -33.46
C PRO A 179 -7.54 -13.98 -34.93
N ARG A 180 -7.12 -14.89 -35.82
CA ARG A 180 -7.22 -14.66 -37.26
C ARG A 180 -8.68 -14.30 -37.51
N THR A 181 -8.91 -13.05 -37.93
CA THR A 181 -10.17 -12.62 -38.51
C THR A 181 -10.52 -13.68 -39.54
N ARG A 182 -11.52 -14.51 -39.25
CA ARG A 182 -12.07 -15.44 -40.23
C ARG A 182 -12.54 -14.56 -41.39
N LYS A 183 -11.79 -14.57 -42.50
CA LYS A 183 -12.32 -14.14 -43.78
C LYS A 183 -13.55 -15.00 -44.01
N VAL A 184 -14.73 -14.38 -43.95
CA VAL A 184 -15.94 -14.94 -44.53
C VAL A 184 -15.60 -15.20 -46.00
N PRO A 185 -15.69 -16.45 -46.50
CA PRO A 185 -15.50 -16.69 -47.92
C PRO A 185 -16.60 -15.93 -48.66
N GLY A 186 -16.17 -14.93 -49.42
CA GLY A 186 -17.01 -14.22 -50.37
C GLY A 186 -17.54 -15.21 -51.39
N SER A 187 -18.85 -15.17 -51.54
CA SER A 187 -19.58 -15.45 -52.76
C SER A 187 -18.84 -14.91 -53.98
N ASP A 188 -18.44 -15.79 -54.89
CA ASP A 188 -18.24 -15.44 -56.29
C ASP A 188 -19.05 -16.39 -57.16
N ASN A 189 -19.86 -15.77 -58.01
CA ASN A 189 -20.79 -16.34 -58.95
C ASN A 189 -20.10 -16.70 -60.28
N ALA A 190 -20.70 -17.70 -60.95
CA ALA A 190 -20.72 -17.94 -62.40
C ALA A 190 -19.44 -18.59 -63.00
N VAL A 191 -19.46 -19.46 -64.04
CA VAL A 191 -20.25 -19.50 -65.29
C VAL A 191 -20.13 -20.93 -65.95
N GLN A 192 -21.22 -21.40 -66.60
CA GLN A 192 -21.33 -22.26 -67.82
C GLN A 192 -21.14 -23.79 -67.82
N PRO A 193 -21.64 -24.52 -68.87
CA PRO A 193 -22.15 -24.08 -70.19
C PRO A 193 -23.67 -24.04 -70.38
#